data_AF-A0A8J5MIX4-F1
#
_entry.id   AF-A0A8J5MIX4-F1
#
_cell.length_a   1.000
_cell.length_b   1.000
_cell.length_c   1.000
_cell.angle_alpha   90.00
_cell.angle_beta   90.00
_cell.angle_gamma   90.00
#
_symmetry.space_group_name_H-M   'P 1'
#
loop_
_entity.id
_entity.type
_entity.pdbx_description
1 polymer ?
#
loop_
_entity_poly.entity_id
_entity_poly.type
_entity_poly.pdbx_seq_one_letter_code
_entity_poly.pdbx_strand_id
1 'polypeptide(L)'
;MEYCPGETIGRLFKRKSPMSLEALAQLFETMERLHAKQVVHLDLHKSNVLVNEIGDTINTKIIDFGRSELTVEATREAGMLFDRLSIHHMTREVLPLIKRDGPSSYIRRLLSKDSATWPSLGQLSKALRQAEFRNNPKGI
;
A
#
# COMPACT_ATOMS: atom_id res chain seq x y z
N MET A 1 -13.51 -17.22 10.51
CA MET A 1 -12.85 -16.23 9.64
C MET A 1 -13.91 -15.66 8.69
N GLU A 2 -13.96 -14.34 8.52
CA GLU A 2 -14.80 -13.69 7.50
C GLU A 2 -14.33 -14.15 6.10
N TYR A 3 -15.24 -14.58 5.24
CA TYR A 3 -14.90 -14.78 3.83
C TYR A 3 -14.61 -13.41 3.21
N CYS A 4 -13.36 -13.18 2.83
CA CYS A 4 -12.96 -11.99 2.09
C CYS A 4 -12.87 -12.33 0.59
N PRO A 5 -13.86 -11.94 -0.24
CA PRO A 5 -13.76 -12.10 -1.68
C PRO A 5 -12.60 -11.27 -2.24
N GLY A 6 -12.06 -11.69 -3.39
CA GLY A 6 -10.99 -10.97 -4.09
C GLY A 6 -9.78 -11.84 -4.40
N GLU A 7 -8.76 -11.22 -4.97
CA GLU A 7 -7.45 -11.84 -5.20
C GLU A 7 -6.36 -11.16 -4.38
N THR A 8 -5.18 -11.77 -4.33
CA THR A 8 -4.05 -11.15 -3.61
C THR A 8 -3.53 -9.92 -4.38
N ILE A 9 -3.02 -8.93 -3.66
CA ILE A 9 -2.41 -7.74 -4.28
C ILE A 9 -1.21 -8.13 -5.16
N GLY A 10 -0.53 -9.23 -4.84
CA GLY A 10 0.53 -9.78 -5.69
C GLY A 10 0.03 -10.25 -7.06
N ARG A 11 -1.15 -10.87 -7.13
CA ARG A 11 -1.77 -11.24 -8.42
C ARG A 11 -2.24 -10.02 -9.18
N LEU A 12 -2.84 -9.05 -8.48
CA LEU A 12 -3.24 -7.76 -9.02
C LEU A 12 -2.08 -7.05 -9.72
N PHE A 13 -0.92 -6.93 -9.04
CA PHE A 13 0.28 -6.31 -9.58
C PHE A 13 0.85 -7.10 -10.77
N LYS A 14 0.87 -8.43 -10.67
CA LYS A 14 1.38 -9.31 -11.74
C LYS A 14 0.60 -9.13 -13.05
N ARG A 15 -0.73 -8.99 -12.98
CA ARG A 15 -1.57 -8.73 -14.17
C ARG A 15 -1.63 -7.25 -14.58
N LYS A 16 -0.94 -6.37 -13.86
CA LYS A 16 -0.90 -4.92 -14.10
C LYS A 16 -2.30 -4.31 -14.15
N SER A 17 -3.16 -4.67 -13.19
CA SER A 17 -4.52 -4.11 -13.10
C SER A 17 -4.46 -2.57 -13.10
N PRO A 18 -5.39 -1.87 -13.78
CA PRO A 18 -5.49 -0.41 -13.66
C PRO A 18 -5.72 0.04 -12.21
N MET A 19 -6.23 -0.85 -11.34
CA MET A 19 -6.46 -0.58 -9.92
C MET A 19 -5.22 -0.79 -9.03
N SER A 20 -4.06 -1.14 -9.61
CA SER A 20 -2.86 -1.48 -8.82
C SER A 20 -2.34 -0.33 -7.95
N LEU A 21 -2.41 0.90 -8.46
CA LEU A 21 -1.92 2.08 -7.74
C LEU A 21 -2.91 2.49 -6.64
N GLU A 22 -4.21 2.49 -6.92
CA GLU A 22 -5.25 2.68 -5.89
C GLU A 22 -5.20 1.59 -4.79
N ALA A 23 -4.96 0.33 -5.13
CA ALA A 23 -4.78 -0.75 -4.14
C ALA A 23 -3.61 -0.47 -3.19
N LEU A 24 -2.48 0.00 -3.74
CA LEU A 24 -1.33 0.39 -2.93
C LEU A 24 -1.63 1.62 -2.08
N ALA A 25 -2.40 2.59 -2.59
CA ALA A 25 -2.82 3.76 -1.84
C ALA A 25 -3.72 3.38 -0.64
N GLN A 26 -4.66 2.46 -0.83
CA GLN A 26 -5.49 1.92 0.25
C GLN A 26 -4.68 1.08 1.25
N LEU A 27 -3.67 0.34 0.78
CA LEU A 27 -2.76 -0.39 1.66
C LEU A 27 -2.00 0.56 2.60
N PHE A 28 -1.46 1.67 2.07
CA PHE A 28 -0.82 2.70 2.91
C PHE A 28 -1.77 3.28 3.95
N GLU A 29 -3.00 3.61 3.55
CA GLU A 29 -4.03 4.12 4.47
C GLU A 29 -4.41 3.10 5.55
N THR A 30 -4.57 1.83 5.17
CA THR A 30 -4.90 0.74 6.10
C THR A 30 -3.79 0.54 7.12
N MET A 31 -2.54 0.58 6.67
CA MET A 31 -1.37 0.46 7.54
C MET A 31 -1.25 1.65 8.51
N GLU A 32 -1.53 2.88 8.06
CA GLU A 32 -1.59 4.04 8.94
C GLU A 32 -2.62 3.84 10.06
N ARG A 33 -3.80 3.29 9.74
CA ARG A 33 -4.85 3.00 10.71
C ARG A 33 -4.49 1.88 11.68
N LEU A 34 -3.81 0.82 11.24
CA LEU A 34 -3.29 -0.23 12.11
C LEU A 34 -2.26 0.35 13.10
N HIS A 35 -1.31 1.10 12.57
CA HIS A 35 -0.25 1.75 13.34
C HIS A 35 -0.81 2.75 14.35
N ALA A 36 -1.86 3.50 14.01
CA ALA A 36 -2.55 4.39 14.94
C ALA A 36 -3.22 3.65 16.12
N LYS A 37 -3.65 2.39 15.89
CA LYS A 37 -4.19 1.50 16.92
C LYS A 37 -3.12 0.70 17.68
N GLN A 38 -1.84 1.05 17.51
CA GLN A 38 -0.70 0.34 18.11
C GLN A 38 -0.59 -1.13 17.68
N VAL A 39 -1.13 -1.47 16.51
CA VAL A 39 -1.01 -2.81 15.90
C VAL A 39 0.09 -2.76 14.84
N VAL A 40 1.07 -3.66 14.92
CA VAL A 40 2.06 -3.92 13.86
C VAL A 40 1.82 -5.32 13.29
N HIS A 41 1.97 -5.48 11.97
CA HIS A 41 1.60 -6.74 11.31
C HIS A 41 2.71 -7.79 11.41
N LEU A 42 3.97 -7.39 11.19
CA LEU A 42 5.21 -8.20 11.26
C LEU A 42 5.33 -9.35 10.25
N ASP A 43 4.28 -9.64 9.50
CA ASP A 43 4.28 -10.59 8.39
C ASP A 43 3.60 -10.05 7.13
N LEU A 44 3.71 -8.74 6.91
CA LEU A 44 3.07 -8.12 5.77
C LEU A 44 3.79 -8.52 4.48
N HIS A 45 3.08 -9.13 3.55
CA HIS A 45 3.55 -9.40 2.20
C HIS A 45 2.38 -9.45 1.22
N LYS A 46 2.69 -9.52 -0.08
CA LYS A 46 1.70 -9.43 -1.17
C LYS A 46 0.64 -10.53 -1.24
N SER A 47 0.77 -11.59 -0.43
CA SER A 47 -0.26 -12.64 -0.31
C SER A 47 -1.16 -12.41 0.91
N ASN A 48 -0.70 -11.63 1.88
CA ASN A 48 -1.45 -11.22 3.07
C ASN A 48 -2.21 -9.89 2.87
N VAL A 49 -2.40 -9.50 1.61
CA VAL A 49 -3.22 -8.36 1.23
C VAL A 49 -4.18 -8.82 0.15
N LEU A 50 -5.47 -8.80 0.46
CA LEU A 50 -6.55 -9.11 -0.46
C LEU A 50 -7.11 -7.84 -1.07
N VAL A 51 -7.55 -7.97 -2.30
CA VAL A 51 -8.09 -6.91 -3.12
C VAL A 51 -9.37 -7.39 -3.77
N ASN A 52 -10.47 -6.72 -3.47
CA ASN A 52 -11.75 -6.96 -4.10
C ASN A 52 -12.10 -5.81 -5.05
N GLU A 53 -12.13 -6.07 -6.35
CA GLU A 53 -12.58 -5.11 -7.37
C GLU A 53 -14.10 -5.25 -7.58
N ILE A 54 -14.83 -4.16 -7.40
CA ILE A 54 -16.29 -4.07 -7.58
C ILE A 54 -16.57 -2.89 -8.54
N GLY A 55 -16.69 -3.19 -9.83
CA GLY A 55 -16.79 -2.17 -10.87
C GLY A 55 -15.54 -1.27 -10.88
N ASP A 56 -15.73 0.04 -10.78
CA ASP A 56 -14.64 1.03 -10.69
C ASP A 56 -14.15 1.28 -9.26
N THR A 57 -14.64 0.49 -8.29
CA THR A 57 -14.24 0.59 -6.90
C THR A 57 -13.41 -0.62 -6.49
N ILE A 58 -12.55 -0.42 -5.50
CA ILE A 58 -11.67 -1.46 -4.96
C ILE A 58 -11.68 -1.39 -3.45
N ASN A 59 -11.60 -2.54 -2.79
CA ASN A 59 -11.45 -2.67 -1.35
C ASN A 59 -10.22 -3.51 -1.04
N THR A 60 -9.22 -2.90 -0.40
CA THR A 60 -7.98 -3.55 0.02
C THR A 60 -8.05 -3.92 1.50
N LYS A 61 -7.81 -5.20 1.81
CA LYS A 61 -7.81 -5.75 3.17
C LYS A 61 -6.48 -6.42 3.48
N ILE A 62 -5.93 -6.15 4.66
CA ILE A 62 -4.82 -6.94 5.21
C ILE A 62 -5.41 -8.15 5.92
N ILE A 63 -4.83 -9.32 5.70
CA ILE A 63 -5.21 -10.58 6.31
C ILE A 63 -4.02 -11.21 7.04
N ASP A 64 -4.31 -12.25 7.84
CA ASP A 64 -3.31 -13.05 8.55
C ASP A 64 -2.49 -12.30 9.61
N PHE A 65 -3.17 -11.93 10.69
CA PHE A 65 -2.57 -11.28 11.85
C PHE A 65 -1.90 -12.29 12.82
N GLY A 66 -1.58 -13.52 12.38
CA GLY A 66 -1.04 -14.57 13.25
C GLY A 66 0.31 -14.22 13.89
N ARG A 67 1.04 -13.28 13.31
CA ARG A 67 2.33 -12.75 13.81
C ARG A 67 2.24 -11.32 14.34
N SER A 68 1.04 -10.75 14.38
CA SER A 68 0.85 -9.35 14.76
C SER A 68 0.98 -9.13 16.25
N GLU A 69 1.41 -7.93 16.62
CA GLU A 69 1.63 -7.54 18.02
C GLU A 69 0.90 -6.24 18.34
N LEU A 70 0.40 -6.16 19.58
CA LEU A 70 0.02 -4.92 20.23
C LEU A 70 1.28 -4.34 20.89
N THR A 71 1.83 -3.29 20.31
CA THR A 71 3.16 -2.80 20.71
C THR A 71 3.09 -1.83 21.88
N VAL A 72 4.03 -1.98 22.83
CA VAL A 72 4.43 -0.90 23.73
C VAL A 72 5.40 0.06 23.01
N GLU A 73 5.55 1.28 23.51
CA GLU A 73 6.28 2.35 22.81
C GLU A 73 7.70 1.97 22.37
N ALA A 74 8.43 1.19 23.17
CA ALA A 74 9.81 0.77 22.88
C ALA A 74 9.96 -0.18 21.68
N THR A 75 8.99 -1.06 21.39
CA THR A 75 9.06 -2.02 20.26
C THR A 75 8.32 -1.52 19.02
N ARG A 76 7.52 -0.47 19.19
CA ARG A 76 6.62 0.08 18.17
C ARG A 76 7.37 0.60 16.95
N GLU A 77 8.45 1.36 17.13
CA GLU A 77 9.20 1.96 16.02
C GLU A 77 9.84 0.89 15.12
N ALA A 78 10.45 -0.12 15.74
CA ALA A 78 11.06 -1.23 15.01
C ALA A 78 10.02 -2.05 14.22
N GLY A 79 8.88 -2.37 14.84
CA GLY A 79 7.78 -3.07 14.17
C GLY A 79 7.18 -2.27 13.00
N MET A 80 6.98 -0.95 13.18
CA MET A 80 6.52 -0.06 12.12
C MET A 80 7.50 0.03 10.96
N LEU A 81 8.81 0.08 11.24
CA LEU A 81 9.84 0.07 10.22
C LEU A 81 9.85 -1.24 9.44
N PHE A 82 9.63 -2.38 10.12
CA PHE A 82 9.52 -3.68 9.49
C PHE A 82 8.35 -3.74 8.50
N ASP A 83 7.16 -3.29 8.91
CA ASP A 83 5.99 -3.21 8.02
C ASP A 83 6.25 -2.26 6.83
N ARG A 84 6.93 -1.12 7.05
CA ARG A 84 7.29 -0.19 5.97
C ARG A 84 8.24 -0.81 4.95
N LEU A 85 9.21 -1.60 5.40
CA LEU A 85 10.12 -2.33 4.52
C LEU A 85 9.36 -3.33 3.64
N SER A 86 8.38 -4.05 4.22
CA SER A 86 7.49 -4.94 3.47
C SER A 86 6.72 -4.20 2.38
N ILE A 87 6.18 -3.01 2.67
CA ILE A 87 5.50 -2.21 1.65
C ILE A 87 6.48 -1.71 0.59
N HIS A 88 7.70 -1.32 0.96
CA HIS A 88 8.75 -0.96 0.00
C HIS A 88 9.09 -2.08 -0.99
N HIS A 89 9.03 -3.34 -0.59
CA HIS A 89 9.15 -4.43 -1.55
C HIS A 89 7.97 -4.47 -2.53
N MET A 90 6.74 -4.24 -2.04
CA MET A 90 5.54 -4.16 -2.87
C MET A 90 5.56 -2.96 -3.84
N THR A 91 6.08 -1.79 -3.43
CA THR A 91 6.11 -0.60 -4.30
C THR A 91 6.95 -0.83 -5.55
N ARG A 92 8.00 -1.67 -5.47
CA ARG A 92 8.85 -1.99 -6.62
C ARG A 92 8.09 -2.66 -7.77
N GLU A 93 7.04 -3.42 -7.47
CA GLU A 93 6.20 -4.06 -8.49
C GLU A 93 5.30 -3.05 -9.22
N VAL A 94 4.91 -1.95 -8.56
CA VAL A 94 4.10 -0.90 -9.19
C VAL A 94 4.91 0.24 -9.80
N LEU A 95 6.20 0.39 -9.46
CA LEU A 95 7.06 1.43 -10.04
C LEU A 95 6.98 1.45 -11.58
N PRO A 96 7.02 0.32 -12.32
CA PRO A 96 6.88 0.33 -13.78
C PRO A 96 5.54 0.87 -14.30
N LEU A 97 4.48 0.83 -13.49
CA LEU A 97 3.14 1.34 -13.83
C LEU A 97 3.05 2.86 -13.68
N ILE A 98 3.92 3.47 -12.86
CA ILE A 98 3.96 4.91 -12.65
C ILE A 98 4.73 5.58 -13.79
N LYS A 99 4.02 6.47 -14.52
CA LYS A 99 4.59 7.26 -15.62
C LYS A 99 5.80 8.08 -15.16
N ARG A 100 6.70 8.38 -16.10
CA ARG A 100 7.94 9.14 -15.86
C ARG A 100 7.83 10.61 -16.27
N ASP A 101 6.66 11.20 -16.10
CA ASP A 101 6.34 12.56 -16.49
C ASP A 101 5.72 13.35 -15.34
N GLY A 102 5.88 14.67 -15.40
CA GLY A 102 5.21 15.62 -14.51
C GLY A 102 5.20 15.20 -13.02
N PRO A 103 4.03 15.25 -12.34
CA PRO A 103 3.88 14.85 -10.94
C PRO A 103 4.18 13.36 -10.66
N SER A 104 3.95 12.47 -11.63
CA SER A 104 4.20 11.02 -11.51
C SER A 104 5.67 10.70 -11.25
N SER A 105 6.56 11.49 -11.84
CA SER A 105 8.02 11.36 -11.68
C SER A 105 8.46 11.54 -10.22
N TYR A 106 7.79 12.43 -9.48
CA TYR A 106 8.09 12.69 -8.08
C TYR A 106 7.73 11.48 -7.22
N ILE A 107 6.52 10.93 -7.35
CA ILE A 107 6.08 9.76 -6.57
C ILE A 107 6.92 8.53 -6.90
N ARG A 108 7.22 8.30 -8.19
CA ARG A 108 8.10 7.20 -8.58
C ARG A 108 9.46 7.27 -7.87
N ARG A 109 10.07 8.47 -7.85
CA ARG A 109 11.34 8.72 -7.16
C ARG A 109 11.21 8.62 -5.65
N LEU A 110 10.07 9.01 -5.09
CA LEU A 110 9.81 8.91 -3.66
C LEU A 110 9.72 7.45 -3.23
N LEU A 111 8.92 6.63 -3.92
CA LEU A 111 8.75 5.21 -3.63
C LEU A 111 10.00 4.37 -3.88
N SER A 112 10.96 4.86 -4.69
CA SER A 112 12.25 4.19 -4.88
C SER A 112 13.27 4.46 -3.77
N LYS A 113 13.05 5.47 -2.93
CA LYS A 113 13.93 5.75 -1.79
C LYS A 113 13.75 4.71 -0.68
N ASP A 114 14.70 4.71 0.24
CA ASP A 114 14.60 3.99 1.50
C ASP A 114 13.28 4.32 2.21
N SER A 115 12.57 3.26 2.62
CA SER A 115 11.29 3.35 3.32
C SER A 115 11.35 4.15 4.62
N ALA A 116 12.51 4.24 5.27
CA ALA A 116 12.74 5.06 6.46
C ALA A 116 12.67 6.57 6.16
N THR A 117 12.92 6.97 4.91
CA THR A 117 12.92 8.37 4.47
C THR A 117 11.58 8.81 3.87
N TRP A 118 10.63 7.89 3.72
CA TRP A 118 9.33 8.26 3.19
C TRP A 118 8.56 9.17 4.16
N PRO A 119 7.68 10.05 3.63
CA PRO A 119 6.72 10.78 4.44
C PRO A 119 5.75 9.82 5.16
N SER A 120 4.74 10.34 5.86
CA SER A 120 3.74 9.49 6.50
C SER A 120 3.03 8.60 5.47
N LEU A 121 2.51 7.46 5.93
CA LEU A 121 1.75 6.54 5.07
C LEU A 121 0.52 7.23 4.46
N GLY A 122 -0.18 8.07 5.22
CA GLY A 122 -1.28 8.89 4.69
C GLY A 122 -0.83 9.92 3.65
N GLN A 123 0.35 10.52 3.79
CA GLN A 123 0.92 11.40 2.77
C GLN A 123 1.27 10.63 1.49
N LEU A 124 1.81 9.41 1.59
CA LEU A 124 2.07 8.54 0.43
C LEU A 124 0.78 8.13 -0.29
N SER A 125 -0.24 7.74 0.47
CA SER A 125 -1.57 7.39 -0.07
C SER A 125 -2.15 8.55 -0.87
N LYS A 126 -2.17 9.76 -0.30
CA LYS A 126 -2.64 10.98 -0.97
C LYS A 126 -1.82 11.30 -2.23
N ALA A 127 -0.50 11.14 -2.18
CA ALA A 127 0.36 11.42 -3.31
C ALA A 127 0.05 10.47 -4.48
N LEU A 128 -0.09 9.16 -4.23
CA LEU A 128 -0.46 8.17 -5.26
C LEU A 128 -1.76 8.54 -5.98
N ARG A 129 -2.83 8.81 -5.23
CA ARG A 129 -4.14 9.19 -5.80
C ARG A 129 -4.09 10.48 -6.59
N GLN A 130 -3.29 11.46 -6.15
CA GLN A 130 -3.08 12.70 -6.89
C GLN A 130 -2.36 12.48 -8.23
N ALA A 131 -1.40 11.55 -8.28
CA ALA A 131 -0.77 11.17 -9.55
C ALA A 131 -1.71 10.41 -10.47
N GLU A 132 -2.55 9.51 -9.95
CA GLU A 132 -3.55 8.83 -10.78
C GLU A 132 -4.54 9.83 -11.39
N PHE A 133 -5.14 10.70 -10.57
CA PHE A 133 -6.16 11.66 -11.01
C PHE A 133 -5.66 12.64 -12.07
N ARG A 134 -4.44 13.20 -11.90
CA ARG A 134 -3.86 14.14 -12.87
C ARG A 134 -3.49 13.48 -14.20
N ASN A 135 -3.32 12.15 -14.22
CA ASN A 135 -3.01 11.39 -15.43
C ASN A 135 -4.24 10.81 -16.13
N ASN A 136 -5.42 10.86 -15.49
CA ASN A 136 -6.71 10.48 -16.07
C ASN A 136 -7.80 11.48 -15.63
N PRO A 137 -7.87 12.68 -16.24
CA PRO A 137 -8.84 13.71 -15.87
C PRO A 137 -10.30 13.32 -16.18
N LYS A 138 -10.54 12.17 -16.83
CA LYS A 138 -11.87 11.61 -17.13
C LYS A 138 -12.31 10.54 -16.11
N GLY A 139 -11.72 10.53 -14.92
CA GLY A 139 -12.21 9.71 -13.81
C GLY A 139 -13.51 10.29 -13.22
N ILE A 140 -14.60 10.17 -13.99
CA ILE A 140 -16.06 10.15 -13.75
C ILE A 140 -16.71 10.42 -15.12
#